data_AF-A0A4R6J5J7-F1
#
_entry.id   AF-A0A4R6J5J7-F1
#
_cell.length_a   1.000
_cell.length_b   1.000
_cell.length_c   1.000
_cell.angle_alpha   90.00
_cell.angle_beta   90.00
_cell.angle_gamma   90.00
#
_symmetry.space_group_name_H-M   'P 1'
#
loop_
_entity.id
_entity.type
_entity.pdbx_description
1 polymer ?
#
loop_
_entity_poly.entity_id
_entity_poly.type
_entity_poly.pdbx_seq_one_letter_code
_entity_poly.pdbx_strand_id
1 'polypeptide(L)'
;MRPCLVGAVRLLATSHLEMGSRTNTEEVTPMVEPTNEASGVKTLGVRVPGELHPQFVLVAKLDGLSLNDACVRGIELYVESRQSEPDFKARVAAVLEEIEQEANSRRSAIQALLGPAAPATADKPAAARRRGKGTTQ
;
A
#
# COMPACT_ATOMS: atom_id res chain seq x y z
N MET A 1 38.82 32.16 -11.38
CA MET A 1 37.40 32.38 -11.78
C MET A 1 36.51 31.77 -10.70
N ARG A 2 35.59 32.57 -10.18
CA ARG A 2 34.73 32.28 -9.01
C ARG A 2 33.76 31.13 -9.30
N PRO A 3 33.38 30.36 -8.27
CA PRO A 3 31.96 30.14 -8.04
C PRO A 3 31.53 30.73 -6.69
N CYS A 4 30.83 31.85 -6.76
CA CYS A 4 29.97 32.34 -5.68
C CYS A 4 28.58 31.78 -5.92
N LEU A 5 28.03 30.97 -5.02
CA LEU A 5 26.59 30.83 -4.87
C LEU A 5 26.27 30.45 -3.41
N VAL A 6 26.22 31.48 -2.56
CA VAL A 6 25.57 31.43 -1.25
C VAL A 6 24.21 32.09 -1.45
N GLY A 7 23.12 31.39 -1.16
CA GLY A 7 21.82 32.02 -1.11
C GLY A 7 20.64 31.07 -1.24
N ALA A 8 20.11 30.63 -0.10
CA ALA A 8 18.71 30.30 0.16
C ALA A 8 18.62 29.59 1.52
N VAL A 9 17.67 29.78 2.41
CA VAL A 9 16.55 30.70 2.59
C VAL A 9 16.34 30.68 4.11
N ARG A 10 16.29 31.85 4.75
CA ARG A 10 16.08 31.94 6.20
C ARG A 10 14.62 31.59 6.51
N LEU A 11 14.47 30.50 7.26
CA LEU A 11 13.26 30.05 7.92
C LEU A 11 12.72 31.18 8.82
N LEU A 12 11.56 31.73 8.49
CA LEU A 12 10.75 32.58 9.37
C LEU A 12 9.41 31.86 9.53
N ALA A 13 9.23 31.20 10.67
CA ALA A 13 8.63 31.78 11.87
C ALA A 13 7.12 31.56 11.87
N THR A 14 6.76 30.49 12.56
CA THR A 14 5.58 30.29 13.40
C THR A 14 4.74 31.54 13.66
N SER A 15 3.46 31.45 13.34
CA SER A 15 2.40 32.20 14.02
C SER A 15 1.17 31.28 14.12
N HIS A 16 1.24 30.43 15.14
CA HIS A 16 0.10 29.68 15.65
C HIS A 16 -0.82 30.69 16.35
N LEU A 17 -1.96 30.98 15.74
CA LEU A 17 -3.08 31.64 16.41
C LEU A 17 -4.08 30.56 16.82
N GLU A 18 -3.92 30.08 18.04
CA GLU A 18 -5.05 29.56 18.83
C GLU A 18 -6.01 30.71 19.12
N MET A 19 -7.29 30.55 18.78
CA MET A 19 -8.41 30.81 19.69
C MET A 19 -9.73 30.47 19.01
N GLY A 20 -10.46 29.54 19.61
CA GLY A 20 -11.78 29.16 19.17
C GLY A 20 -12.29 27.92 19.87
N SER A 21 -12.24 27.89 21.21
CA SER A 21 -13.02 26.95 22.01
C SER A 21 -14.49 27.04 21.58
N ARG A 22 -14.93 26.08 20.78
CA ARG A 22 -16.35 25.77 20.61
C ARG A 22 -16.58 24.46 21.33
N THR A 23 -17.03 24.56 22.57
CA THR A 23 -17.68 23.46 23.27
C THR A 23 -18.91 23.06 22.46
N ASN A 24 -18.81 22.02 21.64
CA ASN A 24 -19.97 21.42 21.00
C ASN A 24 -20.53 20.36 21.96
N THR A 25 -21.68 20.68 22.53
CA THR A 25 -22.56 19.78 23.27
C THR A 25 -22.80 18.50 22.48
N GLU A 26 -22.72 17.38 23.18
CA GLU A 26 -22.97 16.03 22.68
C GLU A 26 -24.37 15.92 22.05
N GLU A 27 -24.41 15.81 20.72
CA GLU A 27 -25.55 15.26 20.00
C GLU A 27 -25.12 13.87 19.54
N VAL A 28 -25.29 12.87 20.41
CA VAL A 28 -25.10 11.46 20.04
C VAL A 28 -26.21 11.09 19.07
N THR A 29 -25.94 11.30 17.79
CA THR A 29 -26.63 10.65 16.67
C THR A 29 -25.92 9.32 16.43
N PRO A 30 -26.47 8.17 16.87
CA PRO A 30 -26.02 6.90 16.32
C PRO A 30 -26.63 6.76 14.92
N MET A 31 -25.82 6.34 13.96
CA MET A 31 -26.13 6.08 12.54
C MET A 31 -25.98 7.32 11.64
N VAL A 32 -25.19 7.29 10.56
CA VAL A 32 -24.96 6.22 9.59
C VAL A 32 -23.46 6.20 9.26
N GLU A 33 -22.77 5.08 9.48
CA GLU A 33 -21.51 4.84 8.76
C GLU A 33 -21.89 4.80 7.28
N PRO A 34 -21.36 5.70 6.42
CA PRO A 34 -21.67 5.62 5.01
C PRO A 34 -21.03 4.33 4.49
N THR A 35 -21.83 3.28 4.34
CA THR A 35 -21.50 2.11 3.53
C THR A 35 -21.41 2.56 2.07
N ASN A 36 -20.40 3.36 1.74
CA ASN A 36 -20.04 3.72 0.36
C ASN A 36 -19.05 2.69 -0.21
N GLU A 37 -19.26 1.42 0.12
CA GLU A 37 -18.46 0.29 -0.36
C GLU A 37 -19.14 -0.39 -1.57
N ALA A 38 -20.29 0.12 -2.04
CA ALA A 38 -21.17 -0.59 -2.98
C ALA A 38 -21.02 -0.19 -4.46
N SER A 39 -20.27 0.86 -4.81
CA SER A 39 -20.19 1.29 -6.23
C SER A 39 -18.88 0.95 -6.94
N GLY A 40 -17.83 0.50 -6.22
CA GLY A 40 -16.51 0.21 -6.81
C GLY A 40 -15.80 1.41 -7.46
N VAL A 41 -16.46 2.58 -7.52
CA VAL A 41 -15.95 3.81 -8.13
C VAL A 41 -15.43 4.71 -7.03
N LYS A 42 -14.17 5.12 -7.16
CA LYS A 42 -13.54 6.10 -6.26
C LYS A 42 -13.36 7.42 -7.00
N THR A 43 -13.76 8.53 -6.38
CA THR A 43 -13.57 9.87 -6.93
C THR A 43 -12.14 10.34 -6.74
N LEU A 44 -11.53 10.88 -7.80
CA LEU A 44 -10.21 11.50 -7.75
C LEU A 44 -10.35 13.03 -7.82
N GLY A 45 -10.01 13.71 -6.72
CA GLY A 45 -9.92 15.17 -6.68
C GLY A 45 -8.51 15.65 -7.02
N VAL A 46 -8.21 15.83 -8.31
CA VAL A 46 -6.88 16.24 -8.78
C VAL A 46 -6.86 17.71 -9.17
N ARG A 47 -5.87 18.45 -8.66
CA ARG A 47 -5.59 19.82 -9.10
C ARG A 47 -4.60 19.79 -10.26
N VAL A 48 -5.03 20.28 -11.42
CA VAL A 48 -4.20 20.36 -12.62
C VAL A 48 -3.55 21.75 -12.70
N PRO A 49 -2.27 21.86 -13.11
CA PRO A 49 -1.64 23.14 -13.40
C PRO A 49 -2.45 23.98 -14.40
N GLY A 50 -2.44 25.30 -14.21
CA GLY A 50 -3.21 26.24 -15.03
C GLY A 50 -2.93 26.15 -16.53
N GLU A 51 -1.72 25.74 -16.92
CA GLU A 51 -1.31 25.56 -18.32
C GLU A 51 -1.71 24.19 -18.91
N LEU A 52 -1.84 23.16 -18.09
CA LEU A 52 -2.22 21.82 -18.54
C LEU A 52 -3.74 21.70 -18.74
N HIS A 53 -4.52 22.38 -17.90
CA HIS A 53 -5.98 22.38 -18.02
C HIS A 53 -6.49 22.82 -19.41
N PRO A 54 -6.07 23.96 -20.00
CA PRO A 54 -6.55 24.39 -21.32
C PRO A 54 -6.13 23.43 -22.44
N GLN A 55 -4.92 22.87 -22.36
CA GLN A 55 -4.47 21.85 -23.32
C GLN A 55 -5.36 20.62 -23.26
N PHE A 56 -5.64 20.13 -22.05
CA PHE A 56 -6.47 18.97 -21.82
C PHE A 56 -7.93 19.20 -22.27
N VAL A 57 -8.50 20.37 -21.98
CA VAL A 57 -9.84 20.75 -22.45
C VAL A 57 -9.90 20.80 -23.98
N LEU A 58 -8.86 21.30 -24.65
CA LEU A 58 -8.83 21.35 -26.11
C LEU A 58 -8.78 19.94 -26.71
N VAL A 59 -7.90 19.07 -26.20
CA VAL A 59 -7.80 17.68 -26.65
C VAL A 59 -9.12 16.93 -26.45
N ALA A 60 -9.73 17.03 -25.26
CA ALA A 60 -11.01 16.38 -24.98
C ALA A 60 -12.12 16.84 -25.94
N LYS A 61 -12.16 18.14 -26.29
CA LYS A 61 -13.10 18.69 -27.29
C LYS A 61 -12.87 18.13 -28.69
N LEU A 62 -11.61 17.99 -29.11
CA LEU A 62 -11.26 17.42 -30.42
C LEU A 62 -11.65 15.95 -30.52
N ASP A 63 -11.54 15.21 -29.42
CA ASP A 63 -11.93 13.80 -29.33
C ASP A 63 -13.44 13.59 -29.11
N GLY A 64 -14.21 14.68 -28.91
CA GLY A 64 -15.64 14.62 -28.64
C GLY A 64 -16.00 13.99 -27.29
N LEU A 65 -15.09 14.02 -26.32
CA LEU A 65 -15.25 13.42 -25.00
C LEU A 65 -15.58 14.47 -23.94
N SER A 66 -16.23 14.03 -22.86
CA SER A 66 -16.29 14.84 -21.65
C SER A 66 -14.91 14.93 -21.01
N LEU A 67 -14.66 16.01 -20.26
CA LEU A 67 -13.38 16.20 -19.56
C LEU A 67 -13.12 15.07 -18.55
N ASN A 68 -14.18 14.49 -17.98
CA ASN A 68 -14.08 13.37 -17.05
C ASN A 68 -13.69 12.08 -17.80
N ASP A 69 -14.34 11.77 -18.91
CA ASP A 69 -14.02 10.55 -19.70
C ASP A 69 -12.61 10.61 -20.28
N ALA A 70 -12.17 11.78 -20.74
CA ALA A 70 -10.79 11.99 -21.17
C ALA A 70 -9.80 11.75 -20.02
N CYS A 71 -10.19 12.03 -18.77
CA CYS A 71 -9.33 11.84 -17.60
C CYS A 71 -9.18 10.35 -17.28
N VAL A 72 -10.29 9.62 -17.29
CA VAL A 72 -10.31 8.17 -17.13
C VAL A 72 -9.45 7.49 -18.21
N ARG A 73 -9.62 7.86 -19.49
CA ARG A 73 -8.77 7.34 -20.58
C ARG A 73 -7.29 7.66 -20.37
N GLY A 74 -6.96 8.87 -19.94
CA GLY A 74 -5.57 9.25 -19.66
C GLY A 74 -4.94 8.38 -18.56
N ILE A 75 -5.71 8.03 -17.54
CA ILE A 75 -5.27 7.12 -16.46
C ILE A 75 -5.06 5.70 -16.99
N GLU A 76 -5.99 5.18 -17.80
CA GLU A 76 -5.89 3.86 -18.42
C GLU A 76 -4.63 3.75 -19.28
N LEU A 77 -4.39 4.72 -20.16
CA LEU A 77 -3.21 4.78 -21.02
C LEU A 77 -1.91 4.92 -20.20
N TYR A 78 -1.93 5.70 -19.12
CA TYR A 78 -0.78 5.80 -18.24
C TYR A 78 -0.46 4.44 -17.63
N VAL A 79 -1.45 3.75 -17.07
CA VAL A 79 -1.25 2.42 -16.48
C VAL A 79 -0.75 1.41 -17.52
N GLU A 80 -1.35 1.38 -18.71
CA GLU A 80 -0.93 0.48 -19.80
C GLU A 80 0.53 0.76 -20.23
N SER A 81 0.88 2.03 -20.41
CA SER A 81 2.25 2.42 -20.78
C SER A 81 3.27 1.97 -19.75
N ARG A 82 2.95 2.10 -18.45
CA ARG A 82 3.83 1.65 -17.36
C ARG A 82 3.93 0.13 -17.26
N GLN A 83 2.85 -0.59 -17.54
CA GLN A 83 2.86 -2.06 -17.58
C GLN A 83 3.71 -2.63 -18.72
N SER A 84 3.82 -1.90 -19.83
CA SER A 84 4.64 -2.30 -20.98
C SER A 84 6.15 -2.16 -20.72
N GLU A 85 6.57 -1.41 -19.68
CA GLU A 85 7.98 -1.26 -19.34
C GLU A 85 8.55 -2.55 -18.72
N PRO A 86 9.70 -3.06 -19.21
CA PRO A 86 10.29 -4.29 -18.70
C PRO A 86 10.70 -4.16 -17.22
N ASP A 87 11.17 -2.98 -16.81
CA ASP A 87 11.55 -2.70 -15.41
C ASP A 87 10.36 -2.65 -14.46
N PHE A 88 9.15 -2.39 -14.96
CA PHE A 88 7.97 -2.32 -14.10
C PHE A 88 7.64 -3.68 -13.51
N LYS A 89 7.76 -4.76 -14.29
CA LYS A 89 7.55 -6.13 -13.79
C LYS A 89 8.55 -6.50 -12.69
N ALA A 90 9.81 -6.12 -12.85
CA ALA A 90 10.84 -6.35 -11.83
C ALA A 90 10.54 -5.58 -10.54
N ARG A 91 10.12 -4.31 -10.66
CA ARG A 91 9.70 -3.49 -9.50
C ARG A 91 8.48 -4.07 -8.79
N VAL A 92 7.47 -4.51 -9.54
CA VAL A 92 6.26 -5.14 -8.98
C VAL A 92 6.62 -6.45 -8.27
N ALA A 93 7.48 -7.29 -8.87
CA ALA A 93 7.93 -8.53 -8.25
C ALA A 93 8.70 -8.29 -6.95
N ALA A 94 9.58 -7.29 -6.90
CA ALA A 94 10.31 -6.93 -5.68
C ALA A 94 9.37 -6.49 -4.55
N VAL A 95 8.33 -5.69 -4.87
CA VAL A 95 7.32 -5.27 -3.88
C VAL A 95 6.49 -6.47 -3.39
N LEU A 96 6.16 -7.42 -4.27
CA LEU A 96 5.48 -8.65 -3.87
C LEU A 96 6.33 -9.49 -2.90
N GLU A 97 7.62 -9.64 -3.19
CA GLU A 97 8.54 -10.39 -2.33
C GLU A 97 8.65 -9.75 -0.93
N GLU A 98 8.74 -8.42 -0.86
CA GLU A 98 8.76 -7.68 0.42
C GLU A 98 7.49 -7.91 1.23
N ILE A 99 6.32 -7.82 0.58
CA ILE A 99 5.02 -8.08 1.23
C ILE A 99 4.95 -9.53 1.72
N GLU A 100 5.43 -10.51 0.95
CA GLU A 100 5.43 -11.91 1.35
C GLU A 100 6.35 -12.18 2.54
N GLN A 101 7.53 -11.56 2.58
CA GLN A 101 8.45 -11.66 3.71
C GLN A 101 7.85 -11.03 4.97
N GLU A 102 7.23 -9.86 4.86
CA GLU A 102 6.57 -9.21 5.99
C GLU A 102 5.38 -10.05 6.49
N ALA A 103 4.55 -10.54 5.57
CA ALA A 103 3.41 -11.39 5.89
C ALA A 103 3.84 -12.69 6.56
N ASN A 104 4.91 -13.33 6.08
CA ASN A 104 5.45 -14.56 6.67
C ASN A 104 6.08 -14.31 8.05
N SER A 105 6.76 -13.18 8.23
CA SER A 105 7.31 -12.78 9.53
C SER A 105 6.18 -12.55 10.53
N ARG A 106 5.13 -11.84 10.12
CA ARG A 106 3.94 -11.58 10.95
C ARG A 106 3.20 -12.87 11.28
N ARG A 107 3.03 -13.79 10.32
CA ARG A 107 2.42 -15.11 10.56
C ARG A 107 3.24 -15.95 11.53
N SER A 108 4.56 -16.00 11.36
CA SER A 108 5.46 -16.76 12.23
C SER A 108 5.41 -16.25 13.67
N ALA A 109 5.37 -14.93 13.87
CA ALA A 109 5.23 -14.34 15.21
C ALA A 109 3.88 -14.70 15.86
N ILE A 110 2.78 -14.66 15.09
CA ILE A 110 1.45 -15.05 15.58
C ILE A 110 1.44 -16.55 15.94
N GLN A 111 2.02 -17.43 15.11
CA GLN A 111 2.12 -18.86 15.42
C GLN A 111 2.96 -19.12 16.68
N ALA A 112 4.05 -18.38 16.89
CA ALA A 112 4.83 -18.48 18.12
C ALA A 112 4.02 -18.09 19.37
N LEU A 113 3.12 -17.09 19.25
CA LEU A 113 2.22 -16.68 20.34
C LEU A 113 1.09 -17.68 20.60
N LEU A 114 0.58 -18.36 19.56
CA LEU A 114 -0.43 -19.41 19.70
C LEU A 114 0.14 -20.69 20.36
N GLY A 115 1.44 -20.74 20.61
CA GLY A 115 2.14 -21.92 21.11
C GLY A 115 2.33 -22.97 20.02
N PRO A 116 3.17 -24.00 20.24
CA PRO A 116 3.37 -25.05 19.25
C PRO A 116 2.02 -25.73 18.96
N ALA A 117 1.49 -25.52 17.76
CA ALA A 117 0.61 -26.52 17.18
C ALA A 117 1.44 -27.82 17.20
N ALA A 118 0.99 -28.78 18.01
CA ALA A 118 1.68 -30.04 18.20
C ALA A 118 2.17 -30.55 16.84
N PRO A 119 3.45 -30.96 16.72
CA PRO A 119 3.93 -31.49 15.47
C PRO A 119 2.98 -32.64 15.09
N ALA A 120 2.46 -32.59 13.85
CA ALA A 120 1.99 -33.79 13.19
C ALA A 120 3.10 -34.83 13.43
N THR A 121 2.74 -35.84 14.21
CA THR A 121 3.62 -36.71 14.97
C THR A 121 4.85 -37.11 14.17
N ALA A 122 6.02 -36.72 14.69
CA ALA A 122 7.25 -37.43 14.45
C ALA A 122 7.02 -38.88 14.87
N ASP A 123 6.85 -39.76 13.89
CA ASP A 123 6.96 -41.19 14.12
C ASP A 123 8.45 -41.50 14.38
N LYS A 124 8.67 -42.24 15.46
CA LYS A 124 9.90 -42.95 15.88
C LYS A 124 10.87 -42.18 16.81
N PRO A 125 11.47 -42.83 17.85
CA PRO A 125 11.60 -44.27 18.08
C PRO A 125 11.16 -44.77 19.48
N ALA A 126 10.39 -45.86 19.51
CA ALA A 126 10.22 -46.66 20.73
C ALA A 126 11.40 -47.60 20.92
N ALA A 127 12.08 -47.46 22.07
CA ALA A 127 13.27 -48.19 22.45
C ALA A 127 13.00 -49.66 22.83
N ALA A 128 13.96 -50.51 22.46
CA ALA A 128 14.52 -51.63 23.21
C ALA A 128 13.58 -52.68 23.85
N ARG A 129 13.62 -53.92 23.34
CA ARG A 129 14.11 -55.16 24.02
C ARG A 129 13.51 -56.42 23.39
N ARG A 130 14.30 -57.13 22.58
CA ARG A 130 14.27 -58.60 22.52
C ARG A 130 15.66 -59.14 22.17
N ARG A 131 16.45 -59.27 23.24
CA ARG A 131 17.45 -60.30 23.55
C ARG A 131 17.56 -61.42 22.49
N GLY A 132 18.40 -61.20 21.48
CA GLY A 132 18.98 -62.24 20.63
C GLY A 132 20.30 -62.71 21.23
N LYS A 133 20.31 -63.96 21.67
CA LYS A 133 21.44 -64.69 22.26
C LYS A 133 22.57 -64.86 21.23
N GLY A 134 23.81 -64.64 21.66
CA GLY A 134 25.01 -64.71 20.81
C GLY A 134 25.52 -66.12 20.50
N THR A 135 26.22 -66.21 19.36
CA THR A 135 27.59 -66.74 19.12
C THR A 135 27.94 -68.22 19.43
N THR A 136 28.39 -68.93 18.37
CA THR A 136 29.45 -69.96 18.25
C THR A 136 29.60 -71.06 19.31
N GLN A 137 29.25 -72.30 18.94
CA GLN A 137 30.16 -73.43 18.61
C GLN A 137 29.36 -74.56 17.97
#